data_AF-A0A094DVZ1-F1
#
_entry.id   AF-A0A094DVZ1-F1
#
_cell.length_a   1.000
_cell.length_b   1.000
_cell.length_c   1.000
_cell.angle_alpha   90.00
_cell.angle_beta   90.00
_cell.angle_gamma   90.00
#
_symmetry.space_group_name_H-M   'P 1'
#
loop_
_entity.id
_entity.type
_entity.pdbx_description
1 polymer ?
#
loop_
_entity_poly.entity_id
_entity_poly.type
_entity_poly.pdbx_seq_one_letter_code
_entity_poly.pdbx_strand_id
1 'polypeptide(L)'
;MDQDYEDYGGEAVDMIKLGREAYEHIAGPSCRQLDGYNGHNISVEEMLDCTTMQCLYAKPENWIPNAEDMYFEGYSKYYLSGLSDHSSSGGWKQMFAPILHGRVQGSIDNDNNSWIDTEELQRESGVAFHPACFELYRIVSEDTFGAVNMNGLVQLRNICCTRNRNFCDWGDDVDRCKEQCWQHIPGTEYLVANPVFIPGFRDICENALQTNKDFDVQQSAFSQRERHREHSVSADPFLKLPTEIVQNVVSFLNSQEIASMRLASHAFEHLPISLWHRLILAEMPFIYEARLKDVTPYTWASQDVNMLQNLRKEVEEWQSQRQRKARDLEHDPELEAKFLATEPEVPPWHTESNLKRLKEKSLKIKKRLQPIALPHDKTNWYQLYSDIIRHWKDLKGLQNRERIWETVYDICDEIINNAVDDMMKDQYAVLRRDESDDMDEA
;
A
#
# COMPACT_ATOMS: atom_id res chain seq x y z
N MET A 1 9.66 -49.07 31.18
CA MET A 1 8.28 -48.89 30.70
C MET A 1 8.21 -47.49 30.12
N ASP A 2 8.35 -47.27 28.82
CA ASP A 2 8.33 -48.22 27.71
C ASP A 2 9.41 -47.87 26.69
N GLN A 3 10.11 -48.92 26.27
CA GLN A 3 10.93 -48.96 25.06
C GLN A 3 9.96 -49.05 23.89
N ASP A 4 10.27 -48.35 22.79
CA ASP A 4 10.13 -48.87 21.43
C ASP A 4 10.48 -47.74 20.44
N TYR A 5 11.79 -47.59 20.22
CA TYR A 5 12.34 -46.94 19.03
C TYR A 5 13.63 -47.67 18.69
N GLU A 6 13.53 -48.81 18.00
CA GLU A 6 14.60 -49.29 17.15
C GLU A 6 14.09 -50.27 16.09
N ASP A 7 14.59 -50.01 14.87
CA ASP A 7 14.73 -50.90 13.73
C ASP A 7 13.52 -51.15 12.81
N TYR A 8 13.59 -50.62 11.59
CA TYR A 8 13.87 -51.45 10.42
C TYR A 8 14.27 -50.56 9.24
N GLY A 9 15.57 -50.56 8.95
CA GLY A 9 16.06 -50.31 7.59
C GLY A 9 15.58 -51.44 6.69
N GLY A 10 14.70 -51.10 5.75
CA GLY A 10 14.29 -51.96 4.66
C GLY A 10 14.21 -51.13 3.40
N GLU A 11 15.13 -51.36 2.47
CA GLU A 11 15.17 -50.81 1.13
C GLU A 11 13.85 -51.11 0.39
N ALA A 12 12.88 -50.22 0.52
CA ALA A 12 11.86 -50.03 -0.50
C ALA A 12 12.36 -48.88 -1.36
N VAL A 13 12.76 -49.20 -2.59
CA VAL A 13 12.81 -48.21 -3.67
C VAL A 13 11.38 -47.72 -3.82
N ASP A 14 11.02 -46.71 -3.04
CA ASP A 14 9.80 -45.96 -3.25
C ASP A 14 9.92 -45.40 -4.65
N MET A 15 9.13 -45.96 -5.57
CA MET A 15 8.75 -45.22 -6.76
C MET A 15 8.11 -43.94 -6.24
N ILE A 16 8.89 -42.87 -6.18
CA ILE A 16 8.41 -41.52 -5.95
C ILE A 16 7.36 -41.31 -7.04
N LYS A 17 6.10 -41.51 -6.70
CA LYS A 17 5.00 -40.91 -7.45
C LYS A 17 5.17 -39.42 -7.21
N LEU A 18 6.00 -38.79 -8.03
CA LEU A 18 6.13 -37.35 -8.14
C LEU A 18 4.70 -36.86 -8.43
N GLY A 19 4.00 -36.43 -7.38
CA GLY A 19 2.68 -35.83 -7.50
C GLY A 19 2.76 -34.56 -8.32
N ARG A 20 1.62 -33.93 -8.61
CA ARG A 20 1.62 -32.59 -9.23
C ARG A 20 2.49 -31.58 -8.45
N GLU A 21 2.63 -31.77 -7.15
CA GLU A 21 3.48 -30.98 -6.25
C GLU A 21 4.97 -31.04 -6.58
N ALA A 22 5.42 -32.03 -7.36
CA ALA A 22 6.82 -32.17 -7.77
C ALA A 22 7.19 -31.36 -9.02
N TYR A 23 6.20 -30.76 -9.69
CA TYR A 23 6.41 -29.99 -10.91
C TYR A 23 5.87 -28.57 -10.72
N GLU A 24 6.73 -27.57 -10.94
CA GLU A 24 6.32 -26.17 -10.99
C GLU A 24 5.36 -25.95 -12.16
N HIS A 25 4.17 -25.41 -11.87
CA HIS A 25 3.20 -25.07 -12.90
C HIS A 25 3.59 -23.76 -13.58
N ILE A 26 3.99 -23.84 -14.85
CA ILE A 26 4.25 -22.67 -15.69
C ILE A 26 3.00 -22.40 -16.53
N ALA A 27 2.31 -21.30 -16.24
CA ALA A 27 1.08 -20.92 -16.93
C ALA A 27 1.36 -20.53 -18.39
N GLY A 28 0.68 -21.20 -19.33
CA GLY A 28 0.61 -20.76 -20.73
C GLY A 28 -0.46 -19.66 -20.93
N PRO A 29 -0.53 -19.02 -22.11
CA PRO A 29 -1.49 -17.95 -22.39
C PRO A 29 -2.97 -18.35 -22.23
N SER A 30 -3.29 -19.64 -22.37
CA SER A 30 -4.64 -20.18 -22.21
C SER A 30 -4.86 -20.92 -20.89
N CYS A 31 -3.94 -20.78 -19.92
CA CYS A 31 -4.09 -21.41 -18.61
C CYS A 31 -5.33 -20.87 -17.88
N ARG A 32 -6.07 -21.78 -17.24
CA ARG A 32 -7.29 -21.49 -16.46
C ARG A 32 -7.17 -21.94 -15.01
N GLN A 33 -5.96 -22.27 -14.56
CA GLN A 33 -5.73 -22.65 -13.17
C GLN A 33 -5.91 -21.41 -12.29
N LEU A 34 -6.61 -21.57 -11.16
CA LEU A 34 -6.94 -20.47 -10.24
C LEU A 34 -6.09 -20.47 -8.97
N ASP A 35 -5.14 -21.41 -8.86
CA ASP A 35 -4.22 -21.52 -7.72
C ASP A 35 -3.16 -20.40 -7.66
N GLY A 36 -3.00 -19.65 -8.76
CA GLY A 36 -2.08 -18.53 -8.88
C GLY A 36 -2.41 -17.64 -10.07
N TYR A 37 -2.02 -16.37 -10.03
CA TYR A 37 -2.20 -15.48 -11.19
C TYR A 37 -1.37 -15.96 -12.38
N ASN A 38 -1.93 -15.81 -13.58
CA ASN A 38 -1.24 -16.17 -14.81
C ASN A 38 -0.11 -15.18 -15.09
N GLY A 39 1.14 -15.66 -15.03
CA GLY A 39 2.34 -14.86 -15.31
C GLY A 39 2.42 -14.27 -16.72
N HIS A 40 1.57 -14.71 -17.65
CA HIS A 40 1.40 -14.07 -18.96
C HIS A 40 0.63 -12.74 -18.87
N ASN A 41 -0.28 -12.63 -17.89
CA ASN A 41 -1.14 -11.47 -17.72
C ASN A 41 -0.54 -10.45 -16.75
N ILE A 42 0.29 -10.89 -15.80
CA ILE A 42 0.95 -10.03 -14.82
C ILE A 42 2.38 -10.50 -14.52
N SER A 43 3.30 -9.54 -14.45
CA SER A 43 4.71 -9.78 -14.20
C SER A 43 5.05 -9.80 -12.71
N VAL A 44 6.20 -10.41 -12.37
CA VAL A 44 6.76 -10.38 -11.00
C VAL A 44 7.07 -8.94 -10.56
N GLU A 45 7.45 -8.06 -11.49
CA GLU A 45 7.69 -6.64 -11.17
C GLU A 45 6.37 -5.90 -10.85
N GLU A 46 5.26 -6.23 -11.52
CA GLU A 46 3.95 -5.68 -11.17
C GLU A 46 3.47 -6.20 -9.81
N MET A 47 3.71 -7.47 -9.48
CA MET A 47 3.30 -8.09 -8.19
C MET A 47 4.23 -7.78 -7.01
N LEU A 48 5.14 -6.80 -7.17
CA LEU A 48 6.13 -6.47 -6.14
C LEU A 48 5.45 -6.24 -4.78
N ASP A 49 5.93 -6.92 -3.75
CA ASP A 49 5.43 -6.83 -2.36
C ASP A 49 3.94 -7.18 -2.15
N CYS A 50 3.26 -7.85 -3.09
CA CYS A 50 1.84 -8.18 -2.94
C CYS A 50 1.53 -9.10 -1.74
N THR A 51 2.53 -9.81 -1.22
CA THR A 51 2.41 -10.66 -0.02
C THR A 51 3.01 -10.02 1.23
N THR A 52 3.63 -8.84 1.09
CA THR A 52 4.27 -8.11 2.19
C THR A 52 3.22 -7.40 3.02
N MET A 53 3.27 -7.61 4.33
CA MET A 53 2.36 -6.99 5.27
C MET A 53 3.08 -6.36 6.46
N GLN A 54 2.40 -5.41 7.08
CA GLN A 54 2.80 -4.73 8.32
C GLN A 54 1.54 -4.57 9.18
N CYS A 55 1.72 -4.35 10.48
CA CYS A 55 0.60 -4.19 11.41
C CYS A 55 0.73 -2.95 12.28
N LEU A 56 -0.41 -2.44 12.72
CA LEU A 56 -0.51 -1.52 13.86
C LEU A 56 -0.86 -2.30 15.13
N TYR A 57 -0.05 -2.14 16.17
CA TYR A 57 -0.30 -2.71 17.50
C TYR A 57 -0.45 -1.61 18.54
N ALA A 58 -1.24 -1.89 19.59
CA ALA A 58 -1.39 -0.97 20.72
C ALA A 58 -0.06 -0.86 21.47
N LYS A 59 0.30 0.37 21.83
CA LYS A 59 1.47 0.60 22.68
C LYS A 59 1.19 0.07 24.09
N PRO A 60 2.16 -0.61 24.73
CA PRO A 60 2.10 -0.90 26.15
C PRO A 60 2.29 0.38 26.98
N GLU A 61 1.91 0.33 28.26
CA GLU A 61 2.02 1.49 29.16
C GLU A 61 3.46 1.96 29.38
N ASN A 62 4.42 1.03 29.30
CA ASN A 62 5.86 1.29 29.42
C ASN A 62 6.52 1.58 28.07
N TRP A 63 5.80 2.18 27.12
CA TRP A 63 6.32 2.51 25.79
C TRP A 63 7.55 3.41 25.84
N ILE A 64 8.59 3.02 25.11
CA ILE A 64 9.82 3.80 24.95
C ILE A 64 9.99 4.06 23.45
N PRO A 65 9.93 5.33 23.00
CA PRO A 65 10.16 5.67 21.60
C PRO A 65 11.54 5.21 21.11
N ASN A 66 11.59 4.69 19.89
CA ASN A 66 12.83 4.37 19.18
C ASN A 66 13.16 5.50 18.18
N ALA A 67 14.44 5.72 17.91
CA ALA A 67 14.91 6.65 16.89
C ALA A 67 14.44 6.28 15.47
N GLU A 68 14.12 5.00 15.25
CA GLU A 68 13.61 4.50 13.97
C GLU A 68 12.07 4.57 13.83
N ASP A 69 11.36 5.02 14.88
CA ASP A 69 9.91 5.19 14.82
C ASP A 69 9.53 6.29 13.82
N MET A 70 8.44 6.08 13.09
CA MET A 70 7.91 7.08 12.17
C MET A 70 7.36 8.28 12.95
N TYR A 71 7.44 9.48 12.35
CA TYR A 71 6.99 10.73 12.98
C TYR A 71 5.53 10.67 13.48
N PHE A 72 4.68 9.87 12.83
CA PHE A 72 3.29 9.69 13.20
C PHE A 72 3.06 8.69 14.34
N GLU A 73 4.04 7.86 14.67
CA GLU A 73 3.95 6.95 15.82
C GLU A 73 4.00 7.74 17.12
N GLY A 74 4.77 8.83 17.20
CA GLY A 74 4.97 9.60 18.44
C GLY A 74 3.68 10.05 19.14
N TYR A 75 2.67 10.51 18.40
CA TYR A 75 1.40 11.00 18.95
C TYR A 75 0.27 9.95 18.93
N SER A 76 0.51 8.77 18.38
CA SER A 76 -0.48 7.70 18.31
C SER A 76 -0.44 6.79 19.54
N LYS A 77 -1.57 6.16 19.86
CA LYS A 77 -1.66 5.03 20.81
C LYS A 77 -1.11 3.74 20.22
N TYR A 78 -0.80 3.74 18.92
CA TYR A 78 -0.38 2.58 18.15
C TYR A 78 1.01 2.79 17.54
N TYR A 79 1.67 1.68 17.22
CA TYR A 79 2.99 1.66 16.60
C TYR A 79 3.05 0.60 15.51
N LEU A 80 4.03 0.73 14.61
CA LEU A 80 4.23 -0.19 13.49
C LEU A 80 5.03 -1.43 13.92
N SER A 81 4.57 -2.61 13.51
CA SER A 81 5.40 -3.81 13.55
C SER A 81 6.53 -3.74 12.52
N GLY A 82 7.49 -4.67 12.61
CA GLY A 82 8.32 -5.01 11.46
C GLY A 82 7.50 -5.56 10.30
N LEU A 83 8.16 -5.86 9.18
CA LEU A 83 7.50 -6.47 8.02
C LEU A 83 7.36 -7.98 8.18
N SER A 84 6.31 -8.50 7.58
CA SER A 84 6.09 -9.92 7.42
C SER A 84 5.62 -10.24 6.02
N ASP A 85 5.74 -11.49 5.62
CA ASP A 85 5.32 -12.01 4.33
C ASP A 85 4.40 -13.22 4.54
N HIS A 86 3.51 -13.46 3.56
CA HIS A 86 2.66 -14.65 3.49
C HIS A 86 1.91 -14.94 4.82
N SER A 87 0.81 -14.21 5.05
CA SER A 87 -0.04 -14.43 6.21
C SER A 87 -0.41 -15.92 6.36
N SER A 88 -0.28 -16.45 7.57
CA SER A 88 -0.80 -17.77 7.89
C SER A 88 -2.33 -17.80 7.76
N SER A 89 -2.89 -18.98 7.48
CA SER A 89 -4.35 -19.15 7.53
C SER A 89 -4.84 -18.85 8.95
N GLY A 90 -5.77 -17.90 9.07
CA GLY A 90 -6.28 -17.42 10.35
C GLY A 90 -5.44 -16.35 11.05
N GLY A 91 -4.31 -15.92 10.47
CA GLY A 91 -3.57 -14.75 10.96
C GLY A 91 -2.87 -14.95 12.32
N TRP A 92 -2.52 -16.18 12.69
CA TRP A 92 -1.87 -16.48 13.97
C TRP A 92 -0.34 -16.60 13.84
N LYS A 93 0.38 -16.11 14.86
CA LYS A 93 1.85 -16.21 14.99
C LYS A 93 2.61 -15.66 13.78
N GLN A 94 2.16 -14.53 13.26
CA GLN A 94 2.85 -13.85 12.17
C GLN A 94 4.21 -13.34 12.67
N MET A 95 5.29 -13.71 11.99
CA MET A 95 6.66 -13.40 12.41
C MET A 95 7.16 -12.10 11.77
N PHE A 96 7.63 -11.14 12.56
CA PHE A 96 8.02 -9.82 12.06
C PHE A 96 9.54 -9.66 11.94
N ALA A 97 9.98 -8.88 10.96
CA ALA A 97 11.38 -8.52 10.76
C ALA A 97 11.50 -7.06 10.24
N PRO A 98 12.36 -6.22 10.83
CA PRO A 98 13.10 -6.45 12.08
C PRO A 98 12.16 -6.55 13.29
N ILE A 99 12.68 -7.05 14.40
CA ILE A 99 11.94 -7.09 15.67
C ILE A 99 11.93 -5.68 16.25
N LEU A 100 10.76 -5.04 16.23
CA LEU A 100 10.55 -3.71 16.79
C LEU A 100 9.84 -3.83 18.13
N HIS A 101 10.30 -3.05 19.11
CA HIS A 101 9.66 -2.97 20.44
C HIS A 101 9.46 -4.34 21.11
N GLY A 102 10.40 -5.26 20.88
CA GLY A 102 10.35 -6.64 21.40
C GLY A 102 9.29 -7.54 20.77
N ARG A 103 8.49 -7.07 19.80
CA ARG A 103 7.43 -7.87 19.17
C ARG A 103 8.00 -8.76 18.07
N VAL A 104 8.30 -10.00 18.45
CA VAL A 104 8.81 -11.04 17.54
C VAL A 104 7.70 -11.57 16.63
N GLN A 105 6.52 -11.81 17.21
CA GLN A 105 5.36 -12.33 16.51
C GLN A 105 4.06 -11.69 17.01
N GLY A 106 2.96 -11.89 16.28
CA GLY A 106 1.65 -11.46 16.73
C GLY A 106 0.49 -12.04 15.91
N SER A 107 -0.72 -11.86 16.42
CA SER A 107 -1.95 -12.19 15.71
C SER A 107 -2.45 -10.99 14.92
N ILE A 108 -3.09 -11.24 13.79
CA ILE A 108 -3.55 -10.21 12.87
C ILE A 108 -5.00 -10.46 12.49
N ASP A 109 -5.81 -9.40 12.48
CA ASP A 109 -7.18 -9.47 12.00
C ASP A 109 -7.73 -8.08 11.65
N ASN A 110 -8.30 -7.98 10.46
CA ASN A 110 -8.95 -6.76 9.95
C ASN A 110 -10.45 -6.95 9.73
N ASP A 111 -10.91 -8.20 9.68
CA ASP A 111 -12.28 -8.49 9.35
C ASP A 111 -13.13 -8.53 10.61
N ASN A 112 -14.42 -8.60 10.36
CA ASN A 112 -15.38 -8.87 11.40
C ASN A 112 -15.11 -10.25 12.03
N ASN A 113 -14.49 -10.22 13.20
CA ASN A 113 -14.19 -11.41 13.96
C ASN A 113 -14.73 -11.26 15.40
N SER A 114 -15.79 -12.00 15.71
CA SER A 114 -16.38 -12.07 17.05
C SER A 114 -15.44 -12.68 18.10
N TRP A 115 -14.35 -13.34 17.69
CA TRP A 115 -13.31 -13.86 18.58
C TRP A 115 -12.35 -12.76 19.09
N ILE A 116 -12.45 -11.51 18.61
CA ILE A 116 -11.69 -10.34 19.09
C ILE A 116 -12.64 -9.20 19.53
N ASP A 117 -13.72 -9.54 20.20
CA ASP A 117 -14.76 -8.60 20.65
C ASP A 117 -14.42 -7.85 21.95
N THR A 118 -13.40 -8.29 22.70
CA THR A 118 -12.93 -7.62 23.91
C THR A 118 -11.77 -6.66 23.64
N GLU A 119 -11.64 -5.61 24.45
CA GLU A 119 -10.55 -4.64 24.33
C GLU A 119 -9.16 -5.29 24.48
N GLU A 120 -9.02 -6.26 25.38
CA GLU A 120 -7.75 -6.98 25.59
C GLU A 120 -7.32 -7.73 24.32
N LEU A 121 -8.24 -8.46 23.70
CA LEU A 121 -7.98 -9.21 22.46
C LEU A 121 -7.71 -8.27 21.27
N GLN A 122 -8.40 -7.13 21.21
CA GLN A 122 -8.15 -6.11 20.19
C GLN A 122 -6.77 -5.45 20.33
N ARG A 123 -6.25 -5.32 21.55
CA ARG A 123 -4.89 -4.79 21.77
C ARG A 123 -3.81 -5.79 21.36
N GLU A 124 -4.08 -7.09 21.48
CA GLU A 124 -3.17 -8.16 21.07
C GLU A 124 -3.28 -8.55 19.58
N SER A 125 -4.39 -8.18 18.92
CA SER A 125 -4.60 -8.38 17.48
C SER A 125 -4.24 -7.14 16.68
N GLY A 126 -3.23 -7.25 15.81
CA GLY A 126 -2.77 -6.14 14.98
C GLY A 126 -3.71 -5.85 13.81
N VAL A 127 -3.84 -4.57 13.45
CA VAL A 127 -4.49 -4.15 12.19
C VAL A 127 -3.47 -4.29 11.06
N ALA A 128 -3.68 -5.26 10.19
CA ALA A 128 -2.79 -5.59 9.09
C ALA A 128 -3.01 -4.72 7.86
N PHE A 129 -1.98 -4.50 7.06
CA PHE A 129 -2.07 -3.85 5.76
C PHE A 129 -0.82 -4.15 4.94
N HIS A 130 -0.95 -4.03 3.62
CA HIS A 130 0.22 -3.93 2.76
C HIS A 130 0.85 -2.54 2.95
N PRO A 131 2.19 -2.44 3.10
CA PRO A 131 2.85 -1.14 3.18
C PRO A 131 2.48 -0.18 2.05
N ALA A 132 2.36 -0.68 0.81
CA ALA A 132 1.95 0.16 -0.32
C ALA A 132 0.51 0.71 -0.18
N CYS A 133 -0.41 -0.01 0.44
CA CYS A 133 -1.76 0.48 0.73
C CYS A 133 -1.74 1.53 1.85
N PHE A 134 -0.92 1.31 2.88
CA PHE A 134 -0.78 2.26 3.98
C PHE A 134 -0.11 3.57 3.56
N GLU A 135 0.76 3.56 2.55
CA GLU A 135 1.27 4.80 1.93
C GLU A 135 0.14 5.65 1.33
N LEU A 136 -0.84 5.02 0.65
CA LEU A 136 -2.01 5.73 0.14
C LEU A 136 -2.89 6.25 1.28
N TYR A 137 -3.11 5.43 2.31
CA TYR A 137 -3.78 5.87 3.55
C TYR A 137 -3.07 7.06 4.17
N ARG A 138 -1.74 7.04 4.29
CA ARG A 138 -0.94 8.15 4.82
C ARG A 138 -1.24 9.44 4.06
N ILE A 139 -1.17 9.39 2.74
CA ILE A 139 -1.39 10.55 1.86
C ILE A 139 -2.81 11.12 2.05
N VAL A 140 -3.83 10.27 1.96
CA VAL A 140 -5.23 10.72 2.07
C VAL A 140 -5.57 11.16 3.49
N SER A 141 -5.08 10.45 4.50
CA SER A 141 -5.24 10.80 5.90
C SER A 141 -4.61 12.16 6.21
N GLU A 142 -3.42 12.45 5.70
CA GLU A 142 -2.80 13.76 5.89
C GLU A 142 -3.57 14.88 5.19
N ASP A 143 -4.14 14.60 4.02
CA ASP A 143 -4.99 15.55 3.31
C ASP A 143 -6.30 15.84 4.07
N THR A 144 -6.88 14.80 4.66
CA THR A 144 -8.20 14.84 5.31
C THR A 144 -8.11 15.37 6.75
N PHE A 145 -7.14 14.89 7.53
CA PHE A 145 -7.02 15.16 8.96
C PHE A 145 -5.87 16.09 9.33
N GLY A 146 -5.00 16.45 8.37
CA GLY A 146 -3.75 17.17 8.63
C GLY A 146 -2.67 16.31 9.31
N ALA A 147 -2.91 15.01 9.51
CA ALA A 147 -2.03 14.06 10.17
C ALA A 147 -2.37 12.62 9.76
N VAL A 148 -1.48 11.68 10.06
CA VAL A 148 -1.72 10.24 9.84
C VAL A 148 -2.54 9.69 11.00
N ASN A 149 -3.85 9.52 10.80
CA ASN A 149 -4.82 9.19 11.83
C ASN A 149 -4.84 7.68 12.14
N MET A 150 -3.77 7.17 12.74
CA MET A 150 -3.70 5.74 13.10
C MET A 150 -4.69 5.36 14.19
N ASN A 151 -5.00 6.29 15.11
CA ASN A 151 -5.96 6.06 16.17
C ASN A 151 -7.37 5.79 15.59
N GLY A 152 -7.81 6.63 14.64
CA GLY A 152 -9.09 6.48 13.95
C GLY A 152 -9.16 5.17 13.17
N LEU A 153 -8.09 4.81 12.45
CA LEU A 153 -8.04 3.56 11.69
C LEU A 153 -8.24 2.32 12.56
N VAL A 154 -7.53 2.24 13.70
CA VAL A 154 -7.67 1.10 14.61
C VAL A 154 -9.01 1.13 15.35
N GLN A 155 -9.51 2.32 15.72
CA GLN A 155 -10.84 2.45 16.32
C GLN A 155 -11.93 1.97 15.37
N LEU A 156 -11.86 2.32 14.09
CA LEU A 156 -12.78 1.83 13.06
C LEU A 156 -12.74 0.29 13.00
N ARG A 157 -11.54 -0.30 12.96
CA ARG A 157 -11.38 -1.77 12.98
C ARG A 157 -12.09 -2.38 14.19
N ASN A 158 -11.86 -1.84 15.39
CA ASN A 158 -12.46 -2.35 16.62
C ASN A 158 -14.00 -2.20 16.62
N ILE A 159 -14.53 -1.10 16.08
CA ILE A 159 -15.99 -0.91 15.91
C ILE A 159 -16.56 -1.96 14.95
N CYS A 160 -15.88 -2.25 13.85
CA CYS A 160 -16.31 -3.27 12.88
C CYS A 160 -16.35 -4.67 13.51
N CYS A 161 -15.34 -5.04 14.31
CA CYS A 161 -15.32 -6.32 15.03
C CYS A 161 -16.45 -6.42 16.07
N THR A 162 -16.68 -5.37 16.87
CA THR A 162 -17.73 -5.38 17.92
C THR A 162 -19.14 -5.32 17.36
N ARG A 163 -19.37 -4.60 16.26
CA ARG A 163 -20.70 -4.43 15.64
C ARG A 163 -21.01 -5.45 14.55
N ASN A 164 -20.11 -6.41 14.32
CA ASN A 164 -20.24 -7.41 13.28
C ASN A 164 -20.49 -6.79 11.88
N ARG A 165 -19.72 -5.75 11.54
CA ARG A 165 -19.80 -5.00 10.27
C ARG A 165 -18.52 -5.17 9.46
N ASN A 166 -18.64 -5.07 8.14
CA ASN A 166 -17.47 -5.03 7.26
C ASN A 166 -16.62 -3.80 7.56
N PHE A 167 -15.30 -3.94 7.40
CA PHE A 167 -14.35 -2.86 7.60
C PHE A 167 -14.50 -1.75 6.55
N CYS A 168 -14.63 -2.15 5.28
CA CYS A 168 -14.97 -1.29 4.16
C CYS A 168 -15.50 -2.17 3.00
N ASP A 169 -15.99 -1.51 1.95
CA ASP A 169 -16.24 -2.14 0.65
C ASP A 169 -14.91 -2.15 -0.13
N TRP A 170 -14.41 -3.35 -0.45
CA TRP A 170 -13.15 -3.52 -1.18
C TRP A 170 -13.33 -3.56 -2.70
N GLY A 171 -14.59 -3.54 -3.17
CA GLY A 171 -14.99 -3.60 -4.58
C GLY A 171 -15.33 -5.01 -5.07
N ASP A 172 -16.20 -5.08 -6.08
CA ASP A 172 -16.77 -6.32 -6.65
C ASP A 172 -15.72 -7.39 -7.00
N ASP A 173 -14.58 -6.99 -7.56
CA ASP A 173 -13.54 -7.95 -7.95
C ASP A 173 -12.82 -8.56 -6.74
N VAL A 174 -12.69 -7.82 -5.63
CA VAL A 174 -12.17 -8.38 -4.37
C VAL A 174 -13.17 -9.37 -3.81
N ASP A 175 -14.45 -9.02 -3.78
CA ASP A 175 -15.51 -9.91 -3.28
C ASP A 175 -15.62 -11.20 -4.09
N ARG A 176 -15.42 -11.13 -5.41
CA ARG A 176 -15.37 -12.32 -6.27
C ARG A 176 -14.15 -13.21 -6.03
N CYS A 177 -13.03 -12.64 -5.58
CA CYS A 177 -11.78 -13.36 -5.32
C CYS A 177 -11.65 -13.85 -3.86
N LYS A 178 -12.38 -13.21 -2.92
CA LYS A 178 -12.34 -13.47 -1.48
C LYS A 178 -13.18 -14.71 -1.13
N GLU A 179 -12.52 -15.85 -1.10
CA GLU A 179 -13.05 -17.12 -0.56
C GLU A 179 -12.18 -17.59 0.61
N GLN A 180 -12.40 -18.80 1.14
CA GLN A 180 -11.50 -19.39 2.15
C GLN A 180 -10.02 -19.36 1.71
N CYS A 181 -9.79 -19.51 0.41
CA CYS A 181 -8.52 -19.26 -0.25
C CYS A 181 -8.74 -18.28 -1.40
N TRP A 182 -7.85 -17.29 -1.54
CA TRP A 182 -7.90 -16.30 -2.61
C TRP A 182 -7.96 -16.97 -4.00
N GLN A 183 -8.95 -16.59 -4.80
CA GLN A 183 -9.12 -17.09 -6.16
C GLN A 183 -8.45 -16.14 -7.17
N HIS A 184 -7.56 -16.67 -8.01
CA HIS A 184 -6.80 -15.86 -8.96
C HIS A 184 -7.54 -15.74 -10.30
N ILE A 185 -8.65 -14.99 -10.30
CA ILE A 185 -9.57 -14.91 -11.45
C ILE A 185 -8.95 -14.09 -12.59
N PRO A 186 -8.94 -14.58 -13.85
CA PRO A 186 -8.49 -13.80 -15.00
C PRO A 186 -9.22 -12.47 -15.16
N GLY A 187 -8.48 -11.39 -15.40
CA GLY A 187 -8.98 -10.02 -15.46
C GLY A 187 -8.88 -9.26 -14.13
N THR A 188 -8.61 -9.94 -13.01
CA THR A 188 -8.45 -9.33 -11.68
C THR A 188 -6.97 -9.19 -11.28
N GLU A 189 -6.03 -9.37 -12.21
CA GLU A 189 -4.60 -9.31 -11.93
C GLU A 189 -4.17 -7.96 -11.31
N TYR A 190 -4.87 -6.88 -11.64
CA TYR A 190 -4.59 -5.57 -11.08
C TYR A 190 -4.73 -5.53 -9.55
N LEU A 191 -5.56 -6.38 -8.93
CA LEU A 191 -5.75 -6.41 -7.48
C LEU A 191 -4.45 -6.63 -6.69
N VAL A 192 -3.49 -7.36 -7.27
CA VAL A 192 -2.18 -7.65 -6.67
C VAL A 192 -1.04 -6.82 -7.26
N ALA A 193 -1.34 -5.92 -8.19
CA ALA A 193 -0.33 -5.04 -8.75
C ALA A 193 0.04 -3.95 -7.72
N ASN A 194 1.33 -3.69 -7.53
CA ASN A 194 1.80 -2.72 -6.55
C ASN A 194 1.31 -1.30 -6.91
N PRO A 195 0.55 -0.63 -6.01
CA PRO A 195 -0.03 0.67 -6.33
C PRO A 195 0.96 1.82 -6.15
N VAL A 196 2.15 1.63 -5.57
CA VAL A 196 3.13 2.71 -5.36
C VAL A 196 4.28 2.60 -6.36
N PHE A 197 4.86 1.41 -6.48
CA PHE A 197 5.99 1.12 -7.36
C PHE A 197 5.49 0.53 -8.68
N ILE A 198 4.96 1.39 -9.55
CA ILE A 198 4.23 0.96 -10.75
C ILE A 198 5.17 0.86 -11.96
N PRO A 199 5.38 -0.34 -12.55
CA PRO A 199 6.14 -0.50 -13.78
C PRO A 199 5.60 0.37 -14.92
N GLY A 200 6.49 1.05 -15.64
CA GLY A 200 6.15 1.92 -16.78
C GLY A 200 5.56 3.29 -16.42
N PHE A 201 4.94 3.45 -15.25
CA PHE A 201 4.32 4.73 -14.88
C PHE A 201 5.36 5.84 -14.66
N ARG A 202 6.47 5.53 -13.97
CA ARG A 202 7.55 6.50 -13.80
C ARG A 202 8.10 7.00 -15.14
N ASP A 203 8.25 6.12 -16.12
CA ASP A 203 8.75 6.48 -17.44
C ASP A 203 7.76 7.46 -18.13
N ILE A 204 6.46 7.23 -17.99
CA ILE A 204 5.42 8.17 -18.45
C ILE A 204 5.57 9.55 -17.77
N CYS A 205 5.75 9.57 -16.44
CA CYS A 205 5.98 10.80 -15.69
C CYS A 205 7.25 11.53 -16.14
N GLU A 206 8.37 10.82 -16.30
CA GLU A 206 9.65 11.40 -16.73
C GLU A 206 9.57 11.94 -18.17
N ASN A 207 8.90 11.23 -19.07
CA ASN A 207 8.69 11.66 -20.45
C ASN A 207 7.81 12.92 -20.57
N ALA A 208 6.94 13.18 -19.59
CA ALA A 208 6.13 14.39 -19.54
C ALA A 208 6.92 15.60 -19.01
N LEU A 209 8.05 15.40 -18.32
CA LEU A 209 8.85 16.51 -17.79
C LEU A 209 9.62 17.23 -18.89
N GLN A 210 9.49 18.55 -18.90
CA GLN A 210 10.10 19.44 -19.88
C GLN A 210 11.33 20.13 -19.29
N THR A 211 12.44 20.01 -20.01
CA THR A 211 13.71 20.65 -19.67
C THR A 211 13.97 21.93 -20.48
N ASN A 212 13.13 22.19 -21.50
CA ASN A 212 13.23 23.38 -22.32
C ASN A 212 12.82 24.63 -21.52
N LYS A 213 13.63 25.69 -21.58
CA LYS A 213 13.34 26.98 -20.95
C LYS A 213 12.16 27.70 -21.59
N ASP A 214 11.83 27.39 -22.84
CA ASP A 214 10.73 28.00 -23.59
C ASP A 214 9.39 27.29 -23.35
N PHE A 215 9.38 26.21 -22.56
CA PHE A 215 8.15 25.52 -22.18
C PHE A 215 7.33 26.39 -21.24
N ASP A 216 6.05 26.57 -21.58
CA ASP A 216 5.08 27.27 -20.75
C ASP A 216 3.75 26.51 -20.80
N VAL A 217 3.22 26.19 -19.62
CA VAL A 217 1.95 25.47 -19.46
C VAL A 217 0.74 26.26 -20.00
N GLN A 218 0.88 27.55 -20.25
CA GLN A 218 -0.15 28.37 -20.89
C GLN A 218 -0.14 28.24 -22.42
N GLN A 219 0.89 27.61 -23.01
CA GLN A 219 0.91 27.33 -24.44
C GLN A 219 -0.14 26.29 -24.84
N SER A 220 -0.55 26.34 -26.11
CA SER A 220 -1.51 25.38 -26.67
C SER A 220 -0.94 23.97 -26.61
N ALA A 221 -1.73 23.04 -26.07
CA ALA A 221 -1.43 21.60 -26.08
C ALA A 221 -1.46 20.98 -27.49
N PHE A 222 -2.04 21.69 -28.47
CA PHE A 222 -2.21 21.21 -29.84
C PHE A 222 -1.41 22.04 -30.83
N SER A 223 -0.81 21.35 -31.80
CA SER A 223 -0.22 21.96 -32.98
C SER A 223 -1.28 22.70 -33.80
N GLN A 224 -0.89 23.82 -34.41
CA GLN A 224 -1.77 24.51 -35.37
C GLN A 224 -2.09 23.57 -36.54
N ARG A 225 -3.39 23.39 -36.82
CA ARG A 225 -3.81 22.72 -38.05
C ARG A 225 -3.48 23.63 -39.24
N GLU A 226 -2.96 23.06 -40.32
CA GLU A 226 -2.82 23.79 -41.58
C GLU A 226 -4.20 24.31 -41.99
N ARG A 227 -4.35 25.63 -42.07
CA ARG A 227 -5.60 26.27 -42.47
C ARG A 227 -5.89 25.91 -43.92
N HIS A 228 -6.68 24.87 -44.14
CA HIS A 228 -7.49 24.77 -45.36
C HIS A 228 -8.53 25.89 -45.28
N ARG A 229 -8.11 27.07 -45.75
CA ARG A 229 -9.00 28.21 -45.99
C ARG A 229 -10.00 27.81 -47.05
N GLU A 230 -11.16 27.33 -46.64
CA GLU A 230 -12.35 27.41 -47.48
C GLU A 230 -13.60 27.01 -46.66
N HIS A 231 -14.50 27.99 -46.52
CA HIS A 231 -15.92 27.92 -46.13
C HIS A 231 -16.33 28.29 -44.68
N SER A 232 -16.99 29.46 -44.62
CA SER A 232 -17.91 29.99 -43.60
C SER A 232 -17.46 30.09 -42.13
N VAL A 233 -16.44 30.91 -41.87
CA VAL A 233 -16.26 31.55 -40.55
C VAL A 233 -17.31 32.65 -40.42
N SER A 234 -18.46 32.41 -39.77
CA SER A 234 -19.38 33.51 -39.41
C SER A 234 -20.40 33.20 -38.30
N ALA A 235 -20.79 31.94 -38.09
CA ALA A 235 -21.89 31.62 -37.16
C ALA A 235 -21.48 31.18 -35.74
N ASP A 236 -20.21 30.84 -35.48
CA ASP A 236 -19.77 30.37 -34.16
C ASP A 236 -19.78 31.53 -33.14
N PRO A 237 -20.68 31.51 -32.12
CA PRO A 237 -20.75 32.58 -31.13
C PRO A 237 -19.54 32.59 -30.19
N PHE A 238 -18.86 31.46 -29.98
CA PHE A 238 -17.72 31.37 -29.08
C PHE A 238 -16.48 32.05 -29.65
N LEU A 239 -16.34 32.12 -30.97
CA LEU A 239 -15.26 32.89 -31.62
C LEU A 239 -15.32 34.41 -31.35
N LYS A 240 -16.46 34.91 -30.83
CA LYS A 240 -16.63 36.32 -30.44
C LYS A 240 -16.22 36.57 -28.98
N LEU A 241 -15.98 35.52 -28.21
CA LEU A 241 -15.62 35.64 -26.81
C LEU A 241 -14.09 35.82 -26.66
N PRO A 242 -13.63 36.60 -25.66
CA PRO A 242 -12.23 36.59 -25.26
C PRO A 242 -11.76 35.20 -24.84
N THR A 243 -10.48 34.90 -25.05
CA THR A 243 -9.88 33.59 -24.72
C THR A 243 -10.05 33.25 -23.24
N GLU A 244 -10.03 34.24 -22.35
CA GLU A 244 -10.23 34.06 -20.92
C GLU A 244 -11.63 33.52 -20.59
N ILE A 245 -12.65 33.96 -21.34
CA ILE A 245 -14.02 33.46 -21.17
C ILE A 245 -14.14 32.04 -21.72
N VAL A 246 -13.48 31.75 -22.85
CA VAL A 246 -13.41 30.39 -23.39
C VAL A 246 -12.74 29.44 -22.40
N GLN A 247 -11.61 29.84 -21.80
CA GLN A 247 -10.92 29.07 -20.77
C GLN A 247 -11.78 28.89 -19.51
N ASN A 248 -12.53 29.92 -19.11
CA ASN A 248 -13.47 29.83 -18.00
C ASN A 248 -14.58 28.80 -18.27
N VAL A 249 -15.19 28.83 -19.46
CA VAL A 249 -16.17 27.80 -19.86
C VAL A 249 -15.57 26.40 -19.76
N VAL A 250 -14.37 26.20 -20.31
CA VAL A 250 -13.67 24.91 -20.30
C VAL A 250 -13.31 24.44 -18.89
N SER A 251 -13.14 25.36 -17.93
CA SER A 251 -12.82 25.00 -16.54
C SER A 251 -13.93 24.23 -15.82
N PHE A 252 -15.17 24.32 -16.32
CA PHE A 252 -16.33 23.60 -15.80
C PHE A 252 -16.62 22.27 -16.51
N LEU A 253 -15.86 21.95 -17.57
CA LEU A 253 -16.12 20.76 -18.39
C LEU A 253 -15.20 19.60 -18.01
N ASN A 254 -15.70 18.38 -18.13
CA ASN A 254 -14.89 17.16 -18.08
C ASN A 254 -14.18 16.91 -19.42
N SER A 255 -13.27 15.94 -19.45
CA SER A 255 -12.46 15.61 -20.62
C SER A 255 -13.30 15.22 -21.85
N GLN A 256 -14.40 14.50 -21.66
CA GLN A 256 -15.31 14.09 -22.74
C GLN A 256 -16.05 15.29 -23.34
N GLU A 257 -16.58 16.18 -22.51
CA GLU A 257 -17.26 17.40 -22.93
C GLU A 257 -16.29 18.34 -23.66
N ILE A 258 -15.06 18.46 -23.18
CA ILE A 258 -14.00 19.24 -23.85
C ILE A 258 -13.74 18.65 -25.24
N ALA A 259 -13.61 17.34 -25.37
CA ALA A 259 -13.42 16.70 -26.67
C ALA A 259 -14.58 16.99 -27.63
N SER A 260 -15.82 16.94 -27.16
CA SER A 260 -17.01 17.31 -27.93
C SER A 260 -17.01 18.80 -28.34
N MET A 261 -16.68 19.71 -27.42
CA MET A 261 -16.61 21.15 -27.69
C MET A 261 -15.56 21.48 -28.75
N ARG A 262 -14.40 20.81 -28.71
CA ARG A 262 -13.33 20.95 -29.72
C ARG A 262 -13.73 20.51 -31.12
N LEU A 263 -14.68 19.58 -31.23
CA LEU A 263 -15.25 19.17 -32.52
C LEU A 263 -16.35 20.12 -33.00
N ALA A 264 -17.07 20.75 -32.08
CA ALA A 264 -18.22 21.60 -32.37
C ALA A 264 -17.85 23.06 -32.68
N SER A 265 -16.78 23.59 -32.08
CA SER A 265 -16.39 25.00 -32.19
C SER A 265 -14.87 25.20 -32.25
N HIS A 266 -14.44 26.05 -33.19
CA HIS A 266 -13.03 26.40 -33.35
C HIS A 266 -12.48 27.27 -32.21
N ALA A 267 -13.36 27.89 -31.41
CA ALA A 267 -12.93 28.66 -30.24
C ALA A 267 -12.14 27.80 -29.23
N PHE A 268 -12.39 26.49 -29.22
CA PHE A 268 -11.77 25.53 -28.31
C PHE A 268 -10.58 24.79 -28.95
N GLU A 269 -10.15 25.16 -30.16
CA GLU A 269 -9.09 24.44 -30.87
C GLU A 269 -7.75 24.49 -30.12
N HIS A 270 -7.43 25.65 -29.54
CA HIS A 270 -6.22 25.93 -28.78
C HIS A 270 -6.53 26.05 -27.28
N LEU A 271 -6.24 25.00 -26.53
CA LEU A 271 -6.40 24.96 -25.07
C LEU A 271 -5.03 24.87 -24.40
N PRO A 272 -4.84 25.55 -23.26
CA PRO A 272 -3.56 25.57 -22.56
C PRO A 272 -3.24 24.20 -21.95
N ILE A 273 -1.96 23.83 -21.92
CA ILE A 273 -1.49 22.57 -21.31
C ILE A 273 -1.94 22.44 -19.84
N SER A 274 -1.96 23.55 -19.09
CA SER A 274 -2.42 23.61 -17.70
C SER A 274 -3.85 23.09 -17.48
N LEU A 275 -4.69 23.08 -18.52
CA LEU A 275 -6.03 22.49 -18.45
C LEU A 275 -6.00 21.02 -18.06
N TRP A 276 -5.01 20.26 -18.55
CA TRP A 276 -4.89 18.84 -18.25
C TRP A 276 -4.39 18.58 -16.84
N HIS A 277 -3.69 19.54 -16.21
CA HIS A 277 -3.38 19.44 -14.77
C HIS A 277 -4.68 19.42 -13.95
N ARG A 278 -5.60 20.35 -14.24
CA ARG A 278 -6.93 20.37 -13.63
C ARG A 278 -7.67 19.05 -13.85
N LEU A 279 -7.65 18.52 -15.08
CA LEU A 279 -8.30 17.25 -15.40
C LEU A 279 -7.70 16.09 -14.63
N ILE A 280 -6.37 16.01 -14.47
CA ILE A 280 -5.74 14.99 -13.63
C ILE A 280 -6.21 15.13 -12.18
N LEU A 281 -6.22 16.33 -11.62
CA LEU A 281 -6.65 16.54 -10.24
C LEU A 281 -8.13 16.20 -10.02
N ALA A 282 -8.98 16.41 -11.03
CA ALA A 282 -10.42 16.19 -10.93
C ALA A 282 -10.85 14.75 -11.27
N GLU A 283 -10.27 14.16 -12.32
CA GLU A 283 -10.68 12.87 -12.88
C GLU A 283 -9.75 11.71 -12.47
N MET A 284 -8.51 12.01 -12.05
CA MET A 284 -7.53 11.02 -11.60
C MET A 284 -6.84 11.46 -10.30
N PRO A 285 -7.59 11.75 -9.22
CA PRO A 285 -7.05 12.29 -7.97
C PRO A 285 -6.01 11.35 -7.31
N PHE A 286 -6.03 10.07 -7.66
CA PHE A 286 -5.05 9.06 -7.25
C PHE A 286 -3.65 9.27 -7.85
N ILE A 287 -3.48 10.17 -8.84
CA ILE A 287 -2.18 10.62 -9.33
C ILE A 287 -1.65 11.73 -8.41
N TYR A 288 -1.33 11.34 -7.18
CA TYR A 288 -0.85 12.27 -6.16
C TYR A 288 0.46 12.97 -6.53
N GLU A 289 1.23 12.41 -7.47
CA GLU A 289 2.45 13.02 -8.02
C GLU A 289 2.19 14.39 -8.66
N ALA A 290 0.96 14.65 -9.12
CA ALA A 290 0.56 15.92 -9.73
C ALA A 290 0.32 17.05 -8.71
N ARG A 291 0.25 16.73 -7.42
CA ARG A 291 -0.10 17.68 -6.34
C ARG A 291 0.98 17.74 -5.26
N LEU A 292 1.52 16.59 -4.86
CA LEU A 292 2.47 16.51 -3.76
C LEU A 292 3.87 16.96 -4.19
N LYS A 293 4.54 17.74 -3.32
CA LYS A 293 5.93 18.16 -3.52
C LYS A 293 6.92 17.07 -3.15
N ASP A 294 6.61 16.33 -2.09
CA ASP A 294 7.35 15.15 -1.68
C ASP A 294 6.46 13.93 -1.91
N VAL A 295 6.93 13.04 -2.77
CA VAL A 295 6.26 11.79 -3.14
C VAL A 295 7.05 10.58 -2.65
N THR A 296 8.02 10.81 -1.75
CA THR A 296 8.86 9.75 -1.21
C THR A 296 7.99 8.82 -0.37
N PRO A 297 7.87 7.53 -0.75
CA PRO A 297 7.11 6.58 0.04
C PRO A 297 7.70 6.46 1.44
N TYR A 298 6.86 6.24 2.45
CA TYR A 298 7.37 6.02 3.80
C TYR A 298 8.31 4.80 3.86
N THR A 299 9.22 4.81 4.84
CA THR A 299 10.39 3.93 4.88
C THR A 299 10.06 2.44 4.70
N TRP A 300 8.95 1.96 5.27
CA TRP A 300 8.56 0.55 5.23
C TRP A 300 8.00 0.10 3.88
N ALA A 301 7.28 0.96 3.16
CA ALA A 301 6.88 0.67 1.77
C ALA A 301 8.09 0.37 0.89
N SER A 302 9.23 0.99 1.20
CA SER A 302 10.46 0.79 0.45
C SER A 302 11.29 -0.42 0.89
N GLN A 303 11.08 -1.04 2.07
CA GLN A 303 11.93 -2.16 2.51
C GLN A 303 11.62 -3.47 1.77
N ASP A 304 12.61 -4.36 1.66
CA ASP A 304 12.44 -5.71 1.11
C ASP A 304 12.21 -6.71 2.25
N VAL A 305 11.01 -7.27 2.32
CA VAL A 305 10.62 -8.21 3.37
C VAL A 305 11.42 -9.50 3.31
N ASN A 306 11.72 -10.02 2.12
CA ASN A 306 12.47 -11.27 1.96
C ASN A 306 13.89 -11.10 2.51
N MET A 307 14.51 -9.96 2.21
CA MET A 307 15.82 -9.61 2.75
C MET A 307 15.79 -9.53 4.28
N LEU A 308 14.81 -8.82 4.86
CA LEU A 308 14.69 -8.67 6.32
C LEU A 308 14.41 -10.01 7.03
N GLN A 309 13.50 -10.81 6.49
CA GLN A 309 13.14 -12.13 7.03
C GLN A 309 14.31 -13.11 6.94
N ASN A 310 15.08 -13.10 5.85
CA ASN A 310 16.28 -13.92 5.72
C ASN A 310 17.36 -13.52 6.73
N LEU A 311 17.60 -12.22 6.91
CA LEU A 311 18.52 -11.75 7.95
C LEU A 311 18.08 -12.19 9.34
N ARG A 312 16.78 -12.13 9.65
CA ARG A 312 16.25 -12.64 10.93
C ARG A 312 16.51 -14.14 11.08
N LYS A 313 16.17 -14.95 10.07
CA LYS A 313 16.38 -16.41 10.07
C LYS A 313 17.86 -16.76 10.29
N GLU A 314 18.78 -16.07 9.62
CA GLU A 314 20.22 -16.26 9.81
C GLU A 314 20.66 -15.99 11.26
N VAL A 315 20.13 -14.94 11.90
CA VAL A 315 20.40 -14.64 13.31
C VAL A 315 19.81 -15.70 14.23
N GLU A 316 18.57 -16.14 14.00
CA GLU A 316 17.89 -17.17 14.78
C GLU A 316 18.63 -18.52 14.70
N GLU A 317 19.05 -18.92 13.49
CA GLU A 317 19.84 -20.12 13.25
C GLU A 317 21.21 -20.04 13.94
N TRP A 318 21.89 -18.90 13.83
CA TRP A 318 23.17 -18.66 14.51
C TRP A 318 23.04 -18.78 16.03
N GLN A 319 22.04 -18.11 16.62
CA GLN A 319 21.78 -18.17 18.05
C GLN A 319 21.44 -19.59 18.50
N SER A 320 20.65 -20.32 17.72
CA SER A 320 20.30 -21.72 18.00
C SER A 320 21.52 -22.64 17.99
N GLN A 321 22.42 -22.47 17.02
CA GLN A 321 23.69 -23.21 16.95
C GLN A 321 24.61 -22.85 18.11
N ARG A 322 24.73 -21.56 18.45
CA ARG A 322 25.51 -21.06 19.58
C ARG A 322 25.00 -21.65 20.90
N GLN A 323 23.69 -21.64 21.13
CA GLN A 323 23.07 -22.22 22.32
C GLN A 323 23.25 -23.74 22.37
N ARG A 324 23.10 -24.45 21.24
CA ARG A 324 23.32 -25.89 21.18
C ARG A 324 24.76 -26.24 21.58
N LYS A 325 25.74 -25.52 21.04
CA LYS A 325 27.15 -25.73 21.37
C LYS A 325 27.47 -25.37 22.82
N ALA A 326 26.84 -24.33 23.38
CA ALA A 326 26.95 -24.04 24.80
C ALA A 326 26.40 -25.17 25.68
N ARG A 327 25.23 -25.73 25.33
CA ARG A 327 24.66 -26.90 26.02
C ARG A 327 25.55 -28.14 25.92
N ASP A 328 26.18 -28.38 24.78
CA ASP A 328 27.12 -29.50 24.63
C ASP A 328 28.35 -29.37 25.56
N LEU A 329 28.64 -28.14 26.02
CA LEU A 329 29.72 -27.80 26.95
C LEU A 329 29.27 -27.66 28.41
N GLU A 330 27.99 -27.89 28.75
CA GLU A 330 27.44 -27.68 30.10
C GLU A 330 28.18 -28.47 31.20
N HIS A 331 28.81 -29.58 30.83
CA HIS A 331 29.60 -30.43 31.73
C HIS A 331 30.97 -29.81 32.10
N ASP A 332 31.40 -28.76 31.41
CA ASP A 332 32.62 -27.99 31.66
C ASP A 332 32.31 -26.47 31.65
N PRO A 333 31.91 -25.92 32.80
CA PRO A 333 31.49 -24.52 32.90
C PRO A 333 32.57 -23.49 32.51
N GLU A 334 33.86 -23.83 32.64
CA GLU A 334 34.94 -22.92 32.24
C GLU A 334 35.04 -22.84 30.71
N LEU A 335 34.89 -23.98 30.02
CA LEU A 335 34.90 -24.04 28.57
C LEU A 335 33.64 -23.40 27.97
N GLU A 336 32.48 -23.62 28.58
CA GLU A 336 31.21 -22.97 28.19
C GLU A 336 31.32 -21.45 28.30
N ALA A 337 31.78 -20.93 29.45
CA ALA A 337 31.93 -19.50 29.69
C ALA A 337 32.93 -18.88 28.69
N LYS A 338 34.04 -19.57 28.41
CA LYS A 338 35.02 -19.12 27.43
C LYS A 338 34.44 -19.10 26.02
N PHE A 339 33.68 -20.12 25.63
CA PHE A 339 33.02 -20.17 24.32
C PHE A 339 32.05 -19.00 24.16
N LEU A 340 31.14 -18.79 25.12
CA LEU A 340 30.19 -17.68 25.09
C LEU A 340 30.88 -16.30 25.10
N ALA A 341 32.02 -16.15 25.77
CA ALA A 341 32.78 -14.90 25.75
C ALA A 341 33.47 -14.63 24.41
N THR A 342 33.86 -15.67 23.67
CA THR A 342 34.59 -15.52 22.40
C THR A 342 33.71 -15.56 21.15
N GLU A 343 32.59 -16.29 21.20
CA GLU A 343 31.73 -16.49 20.04
C GLU A 343 30.77 -15.29 19.90
N PRO A 344 30.72 -14.62 18.73
CA PRO A 344 29.91 -13.44 18.55
C PRO A 344 28.40 -13.73 18.69
N GLU A 345 27.65 -12.75 19.19
CA GLU A 345 26.20 -12.87 19.42
C GLU A 345 25.38 -12.86 18.13
N VAL A 346 25.91 -12.22 17.09
CA VAL A 346 25.34 -12.15 15.73
C VAL A 346 26.27 -12.83 14.74
N PRO A 347 25.77 -13.29 13.57
CA PRO A 347 26.61 -13.92 12.58
C PRO A 347 27.81 -13.04 12.18
N PRO A 348 29.04 -13.57 12.10
CA PRO A 348 30.25 -12.79 11.79
C PRO A 348 30.19 -12.03 10.46
N TRP A 349 29.35 -12.49 9.52
CA TRP A 349 29.15 -11.85 8.23
C TRP A 349 28.11 -10.72 8.23
N HIS A 350 27.37 -10.50 9.32
CA HIS A 350 26.45 -9.37 9.51
C HIS A 350 27.21 -8.08 9.85
N THR A 351 28.23 -7.77 9.06
CA THR A 351 28.97 -6.51 9.16
C THR A 351 28.14 -5.36 8.57
N GLU A 352 28.32 -4.14 9.08
CA GLU A 352 27.63 -2.94 8.59
C GLU A 352 27.75 -2.80 7.06
N SER A 353 28.95 -3.02 6.51
CA SER A 353 29.22 -2.99 5.07
C SER A 353 28.42 -4.03 4.29
N ASN A 354 28.29 -5.26 4.80
CA ASN A 354 27.54 -6.32 4.14
C ASN A 354 26.03 -6.03 4.17
N LEU A 355 25.50 -5.60 5.32
CA LEU A 355 24.10 -5.23 5.47
C LEU A 355 23.73 -4.06 4.56
N LYS A 356 24.58 -3.03 4.49
CA LYS A 356 24.41 -1.90 3.58
C LYS A 356 24.37 -2.35 2.12
N ARG A 357 25.31 -3.20 1.70
CA ARG A 357 25.35 -3.75 0.33
C ARG A 357 24.09 -4.57 -0.01
N LEU A 358 23.62 -5.41 0.92
CA LEU A 358 22.39 -6.20 0.75
C LEU A 358 21.18 -5.27 0.59
N LYS A 359 21.05 -4.27 1.45
CA LYS A 359 19.99 -3.26 1.39
C LYS A 359 20.03 -2.45 0.09
N GLU A 360 21.21 -2.03 -0.36
CA GLU A 360 21.34 -1.32 -1.64
C GLU A 360 20.93 -2.19 -2.85
N LYS A 361 21.27 -3.48 -2.81
CA LYS A 361 20.89 -4.45 -3.84
C LYS A 361 19.38 -4.68 -3.87
N SER A 362 18.74 -4.89 -2.71
CA SER A 362 17.30 -5.15 -2.64
C SER A 362 16.47 -3.93 -3.05
N LEU A 363 16.94 -2.72 -2.73
CA LEU A 363 16.24 -1.48 -3.08
C LEU A 363 16.35 -1.09 -4.56
N LYS A 364 17.15 -1.78 -5.38
CA LYS A 364 17.42 -1.36 -6.76
C LYS A 364 16.16 -1.25 -7.63
N ILE A 365 15.28 -2.26 -7.55
CA ILE A 365 14.03 -2.26 -8.33
C ILE A 365 13.09 -1.16 -7.85
N LYS A 366 12.91 -1.03 -6.52
CA LYS A 366 12.08 0.02 -5.93
C LYS A 366 12.57 1.43 -6.27
N LYS A 367 13.88 1.68 -6.22
CA LYS A 367 14.48 2.96 -6.64
C LYS A 367 14.24 3.27 -8.11
N ARG A 368 14.14 2.27 -8.98
CA ARG A 368 13.78 2.45 -10.38
C ARG A 368 12.30 2.78 -10.51
N LEU A 369 11.43 2.13 -9.76
CA LEU A 369 9.98 2.28 -9.86
C LEU A 369 9.36 3.36 -8.97
N GLN A 370 10.16 4.02 -8.12
CA GLN A 370 9.66 4.99 -7.15
C GLN A 370 8.93 6.16 -7.83
N PRO A 371 7.89 6.71 -7.20
CA PRO A 371 7.22 7.92 -7.65
C PRO A 371 8.19 9.10 -7.81
N ILE A 372 7.85 10.03 -8.70
CA ILE A 372 8.57 11.29 -8.88
C ILE A 372 7.60 12.46 -8.80
N ALA A 373 8.00 13.55 -8.14
CA ALA A 373 7.18 14.74 -8.04
C ALA A 373 7.11 15.43 -9.40
N LEU A 374 5.93 15.93 -9.78
CA LEU A 374 5.68 16.59 -11.06
C LEU A 374 5.48 18.10 -10.83
N PRO A 375 6.50 18.94 -11.08
CA PRO A 375 6.36 20.38 -10.91
C PRO A 375 5.36 20.95 -11.93
N HIS A 376 4.40 21.75 -11.44
CA HIS A 376 3.36 22.38 -12.26
C HIS A 376 3.90 22.99 -13.55
N ASP A 377 4.88 23.89 -13.46
CA ASP A 377 5.36 24.67 -14.59
C ASP A 377 6.35 23.93 -15.51
N LYS A 378 6.70 22.69 -15.18
CA LYS A 378 7.68 21.88 -15.95
C LYS A 378 7.09 20.59 -16.49
N THR A 379 5.80 20.35 -16.30
CA THR A 379 5.17 19.11 -16.72
C THR A 379 4.26 19.37 -17.90
N ASN A 380 4.45 18.63 -18.99
CA ASN A 380 3.50 18.60 -20.09
C ASN A 380 2.28 17.77 -19.69
N TRP A 381 1.34 18.42 -19.01
CA TRP A 381 0.14 17.78 -18.46
C TRP A 381 -0.75 17.13 -19.53
N TYR A 382 -0.78 17.70 -20.75
CA TYR A 382 -1.51 17.09 -21.86
C TYR A 382 -0.91 15.74 -22.27
N GLN A 383 0.41 15.69 -22.41
CA GLN A 383 1.12 14.45 -22.72
C GLN A 383 0.92 13.43 -21.60
N LEU A 384 1.11 13.83 -20.34
CA LEU A 384 0.93 12.94 -19.19
C LEU A 384 -0.48 12.32 -19.16
N TYR A 385 -1.52 13.15 -19.24
CA TYR A 385 -2.91 12.69 -19.27
C TYR A 385 -3.15 11.73 -20.45
N SER A 386 -2.69 12.11 -21.65
CA SER A 386 -2.89 11.32 -22.86
C SER A 386 -2.19 9.96 -22.80
N ASP A 387 -0.96 9.92 -22.28
CA ASP A 387 -0.16 8.72 -22.17
C ASP A 387 -0.75 7.77 -21.11
N ILE A 388 -1.22 8.29 -19.97
CA ILE A 388 -1.93 7.47 -18.95
C ILE A 388 -3.18 6.83 -19.57
N ILE A 389 -4.04 7.61 -20.22
CA ILE A 389 -5.29 7.10 -20.82
C ILE A 389 -4.98 6.08 -21.93
N ARG A 390 -3.98 6.34 -22.76
CA ARG A 390 -3.58 5.45 -23.85
C ARG A 390 -3.04 4.11 -23.34
N HIS A 391 -2.29 4.14 -22.24
CA HIS A 391 -1.63 2.97 -21.65
C HIS A 391 -2.37 2.40 -20.45
N TRP A 392 -3.61 2.83 -20.19
CA TRP A 392 -4.36 2.47 -18.98
C TRP A 392 -4.38 0.97 -18.70
N LYS A 393 -4.63 0.16 -19.74
CA LYS A 393 -4.68 -1.31 -19.64
C LYS A 393 -3.36 -1.96 -19.22
N ASP A 394 -2.24 -1.31 -19.52
CA ASP A 394 -0.90 -1.79 -19.18
C ASP A 394 -0.47 -1.33 -17.77
N LEU A 395 -1.16 -0.32 -17.21
CA LEU A 395 -0.84 0.30 -15.91
C LEU A 395 -1.68 -0.32 -14.78
N LYS A 396 -1.58 -1.64 -14.58
CA LYS A 396 -2.35 -2.37 -13.56
C LYS A 396 -2.15 -1.82 -12.14
N GLY A 397 -0.94 -1.37 -11.82
CA GLY A 397 -0.66 -0.71 -10.54
C GLY A 397 -1.44 0.59 -10.36
N LEU A 398 -1.70 1.36 -11.43
CA LEU A 398 -2.56 2.55 -11.37
C LEU A 398 -4.03 2.18 -11.22
N GLN A 399 -4.50 1.14 -11.91
CA GLN A 399 -5.87 0.62 -11.73
C GLN A 399 -6.10 0.19 -10.27
N ASN A 400 -5.12 -0.50 -9.67
CA ASN A 400 -5.20 -0.84 -8.24
C ASN A 400 -5.14 0.40 -7.35
N ARG A 401 -4.29 1.37 -7.70
CA ARG A 401 -4.18 2.63 -6.97
C ARG A 401 -5.50 3.39 -6.97
N GLU A 402 -6.16 3.53 -8.11
CA GLU A 402 -7.49 4.15 -8.23
C GLU A 402 -8.50 3.50 -7.28
N ARG A 403 -8.63 2.16 -7.34
CA ARG A 403 -9.52 1.41 -6.44
C ARG A 403 -9.20 1.65 -4.97
N ILE A 404 -7.93 1.48 -4.57
CA ILE A 404 -7.54 1.63 -3.16
C ILE A 404 -7.74 3.07 -2.70
N TRP A 405 -7.51 4.05 -3.58
CA TRP A 405 -7.68 5.46 -3.28
C TRP A 405 -9.12 5.79 -2.89
N GLU A 406 -10.10 5.30 -3.67
CA GLU A 406 -11.52 5.44 -3.32
C GLU A 406 -11.84 4.78 -1.97
N THR A 407 -11.44 3.52 -1.78
CA THR A 407 -11.66 2.82 -0.50
C THR A 407 -11.03 3.55 0.69
N VAL A 408 -9.88 4.19 0.52
CA VAL A 408 -9.20 4.94 1.57
C VAL A 408 -9.96 6.22 1.92
N TYR A 409 -10.56 6.91 0.95
CA TYR A 409 -11.46 8.04 1.25
C TYR A 409 -12.68 7.58 2.02
N ASP A 410 -13.30 6.47 1.63
CA ASP A 410 -14.44 5.90 2.36
C ASP A 410 -14.07 5.56 3.82
N ILE A 411 -12.88 4.98 4.04
CA ILE A 411 -12.35 4.73 5.39
C ILE A 411 -12.21 6.05 6.18
N CYS A 412 -11.69 7.11 5.57
CA CYS A 412 -11.53 8.40 6.23
C CYS A 412 -12.88 9.04 6.57
N ASP A 413 -13.85 8.98 5.65
CA ASP A 413 -15.22 9.46 5.89
C ASP A 413 -15.90 8.68 7.02
N GLU A 414 -15.71 7.37 7.08
CA GLU A 414 -16.28 6.54 8.14
C GLU A 414 -15.64 6.83 9.50
N ILE A 415 -14.35 7.15 9.54
CA ILE A 415 -13.68 7.64 10.76
C ILE A 415 -14.32 8.97 11.23
N ILE A 416 -14.60 9.90 10.32
CA ILE A 416 -15.27 11.17 10.64
C ILE A 416 -16.67 10.92 11.19
N ASN A 417 -17.47 10.08 10.51
CA ASN A 417 -18.83 9.77 10.91
C ASN A 417 -18.89 9.15 12.31
N ASN A 418 -18.01 8.20 12.62
CA ASN A 418 -17.96 7.58 13.95
C ASN A 418 -17.54 8.57 15.04
N ALA A 419 -16.61 9.50 14.74
CA ALA A 419 -16.23 10.53 15.70
C ALA A 419 -17.38 11.49 16.02
N VAL A 420 -18.18 11.86 15.03
CA VAL A 420 -19.38 12.70 15.22
C VAL A 420 -20.44 11.96 16.05
N ASP A 421 -20.69 10.69 15.76
CA ASP A 421 -21.63 9.86 16.52
C ASP A 421 -21.26 9.75 17.99
N ASP A 422 -19.97 9.58 18.31
CA ASP A 422 -19.48 9.51 19.69
C ASP A 422 -19.61 10.86 20.40
N MET A 423 -19.27 11.98 19.74
CA MET A 423 -19.49 13.32 20.30
C MET A 423 -20.97 13.61 20.58
N MET A 424 -21.87 13.19 19.70
CA MET A 424 -23.31 13.36 19.90
C MET A 424 -23.81 12.53 21.09
N LYS A 425 -23.38 11.27 21.22
CA LYS A 425 -23.72 10.43 22.38
C LYS A 425 -23.24 11.04 23.70
N ASP A 426 -22.03 11.59 23.71
CA ASP A 426 -21.49 12.24 24.90
C ASP A 426 -22.30 13.49 25.29
N GLN A 427 -22.74 14.29 24.31
CA GLN A 427 -23.65 15.43 24.57
C GLN A 427 -25.00 14.98 25.13
N TYR A 428 -25.61 13.92 24.57
CA TYR A 428 -26.85 13.36 25.11
C TYR A 428 -26.67 12.75 26.51
N ALA A 429 -25.52 12.16 26.81
CA ALA A 429 -25.22 11.60 28.13
C ALA A 429 -25.00 12.68 29.19
N VAL A 430 -24.40 13.83 28.82
CA VAL A 430 -24.27 15.01 29.69
C VAL A 430 -25.65 15.62 29.96
N LEU A 431 -26.47 15.84 28.93
CA LEU A 431 -27.83 16.38 29.10
C LEU A 431 -28.70 15.49 30.01
N ARG A 432 -28.55 14.16 29.92
CA ARG A 432 -29.28 13.23 30.81
C ARG A 432 -28.82 13.28 32.28
N ARG A 433 -27.56 13.63 32.54
CA ARG A 433 -27.04 13.78 33.91
C ARG A 433 -27.53 15.08 34.53
N ASP A 434 -27.58 16.15 33.75
CA ASP A 434 -28.13 17.44 34.19
C ASP A 434 -29.65 17.33 34.49
N GLU A 435 -30.40 16.56 33.69
CA GLU A 435 -31.83 16.29 33.97
C GLU A 435 -32.07 15.38 35.19
N SER A 436 -31.10 14.54 35.58
CA SER A 436 -31.22 13.71 36.79
C SER A 436 -30.85 14.44 38.07
N ASP A 437 -29.91 15.38 38.00
CA ASP A 437 -29.48 16.18 39.16
C ASP A 437 -30.52 17.26 39.52
N ASP A 438 -31.32 17.73 38.55
CA ASP A 438 -32.45 18.65 38.79
C ASP A 438 -33.71 17.96 39.39
N MET A 439 -33.74 16.63 39.46
CA MET A 439 -34.86 15.86 40.03
C MET A 439 -34.65 15.43 41.49
N ASP A 440 -33.45 15.61 42.04
CA ASP A 440 -33.12 15.27 43.44
C ASP A 440 -33.14 16.50 44.39
N GLU A 441 -33.46 17.71 43.89
CA GLU A 441 -33.62 18.95 44.70
C GLU A 441 -35.06 19.52 44.74
N ALA A 442 -36.10 18.70 44.51
CA ALA A 442 -37.52 19.14 44.58
C ALA A 442 -38.33 18.53 45.74
#